data_AF-F8PFR5-F1
#
_entry.id   AF-F8PFR5-F1
#
_cell.length_a   1.000
_cell.length_b   1.000
_cell.length_c   1.000
_cell.angle_alpha   90.00
_cell.angle_beta   90.00
_cell.angle_gamma   90.00
#
_symmetry.space_group_name_H-M   'P 1'
#
loop_
_entity.id
_entity.type
_entity.pdbx_description
1 polymer ?
#
loop_
_entity_poly.entity_id
_entity_poly.type
_entity_poly.pdbx_seq_one_letter_code
_entity_poly.pdbx_strand_id
1 'polypeptide(L)'
;MVADFISADYSWMTSPDSKQCTHILFKAGKNFQGYFSNEDVLRHACQAMDLLENWYPTETHVLVFNNAPTYLKQADNALSARKMSKYPTKPGRPFVGVQRNVVDKSGQPVYRTNGKVMKEKCPKDTLHCCLHRMLYNEPDFAEVESLLEVTCRAQGFQVVFLPKFHCELNFIKQCWGHAKCTYRQFPPSNSEADLERNVIAALDAVPLCTMRRKGLDGKQAMWANKRY
;
A
#
# COMPACT_ATOMS: atom_id res chain seq x y z
N MET A 1 -2.65 10.19 -13.63
CA MET A 1 -2.80 8.99 -12.78
C MET A 1 -4.20 9.02 -12.21
N VAL A 2 -4.87 7.88 -12.13
CA VAL A 2 -6.18 7.78 -11.48
C VAL A 2 -6.03 6.98 -10.19
N ALA A 3 -6.65 7.46 -9.12
CA ALA A 3 -6.89 6.71 -7.90
C ALA A 3 -8.38 6.73 -7.58
N ASP A 4 -8.93 5.60 -7.16
CA ASP A 4 -10.35 5.47 -6.80
C ASP A 4 -10.54 4.22 -5.93
N PHE A 5 -11.71 4.09 -5.31
CA PHE A 5 -12.17 2.84 -4.71
C PHE A 5 -13.28 2.22 -5.54
N ILE A 6 -13.48 0.93 -5.29
CA ILE A 6 -14.48 0.14 -5.98
C ILE A 6 -15.20 -0.75 -4.97
N SER A 7 -16.52 -0.84 -5.12
CA SER A 7 -17.36 -1.81 -4.44
C SER A 7 -17.85 -2.84 -5.47
N ALA A 8 -17.89 -4.10 -5.05
CA ALA A 8 -18.51 -5.14 -5.85
C ALA A 8 -20.01 -4.88 -6.05
N ASP A 9 -20.66 -4.24 -5.06
CA ASP A 9 -22.10 -4.02 -5.05
C ASP A 9 -22.49 -2.71 -5.73
N TYR A 10 -21.67 -1.67 -5.54
CA TYR A 10 -21.97 -0.28 -5.92
C TYR A 10 -21.12 0.29 -7.06
N SER A 11 -20.23 -0.49 -7.67
CA SER A 11 -19.29 -0.02 -8.70
C SER A 11 -18.20 0.91 -8.14
N TRP A 12 -17.56 1.70 -9.01
CA TRP A 12 -16.69 2.83 -8.63
C TRP A 12 -17.38 3.72 -7.62
N MET A 13 -16.65 4.13 -6.60
CA MET A 13 -17.25 4.79 -5.44
C MET A 13 -17.73 6.20 -5.78
N THR A 14 -19.04 6.27 -6.01
CA THR A 14 -19.79 7.44 -6.41
C THR A 14 -21.08 7.47 -5.59
N SER A 15 -21.58 8.66 -5.26
CA SER A 15 -22.86 8.81 -4.60
C SER A 15 -24.00 8.28 -5.49
N PRO A 16 -25.10 7.78 -4.89
CA PRO A 16 -26.27 7.34 -5.64
C PRO A 16 -26.87 8.38 -6.59
N ASP A 17 -26.68 9.68 -6.31
CA ASP A 17 -27.13 10.78 -7.16
C ASP A 17 -26.11 11.19 -8.25
N SER A 18 -24.98 10.49 -8.33
CA SER A 18 -23.86 10.73 -9.25
C SER A 18 -23.21 12.13 -9.14
N LYS A 19 -23.43 12.86 -8.03
CA LYS A 19 -22.87 14.21 -7.84
C LYS A 19 -21.55 14.23 -7.09
N GLN A 20 -21.25 13.20 -6.31
CA GLN A 20 -20.01 13.07 -5.56
C GLN A 20 -19.32 11.79 -5.99
N CYS A 21 -18.03 11.86 -6.32
CA CYS A 21 -17.21 10.67 -6.53
C CYS A 21 -15.89 10.84 -5.79
N THR A 22 -15.28 9.73 -5.37
CA THR A 22 -13.95 9.74 -4.76
C THR A 22 -12.81 9.70 -5.76
N HIS A 23 -13.15 9.69 -7.04
CA HIS A 23 -12.20 9.65 -8.13
C HIS A 23 -11.17 10.79 -8.05
N ILE A 24 -9.89 10.44 -8.00
CA ILE A 24 -8.78 11.41 -8.02
C ILE A 24 -8.02 11.30 -9.33
N LEU A 25 -8.03 12.39 -10.09
CA LEU A 25 -7.14 12.64 -11.21
C LEU A 25 -5.87 13.33 -10.73
N PHE A 26 -4.83 12.54 -10.48
CA PHE A 26 -3.51 13.04 -10.10
C PHE A 26 -2.63 13.29 -11.32
N LYS A 27 -2.15 14.53 -11.48
CA LYS A 27 -1.25 14.96 -12.56
C LYS A 27 0.19 15.03 -12.02
N ALA A 28 1.15 14.30 -12.61
CA ALA A 28 2.50 14.12 -12.06
C ALA A 28 3.61 14.83 -12.86
N GLY A 29 4.42 15.67 -12.18
CA GLY A 29 5.58 16.45 -12.66
C GLY A 29 5.28 17.50 -13.76
N LYS A 30 6.14 18.44 -14.17
CA LYS A 30 7.22 19.22 -13.51
C LYS A 30 6.71 20.63 -13.11
N ASN A 31 5.49 21.01 -13.53
CA ASN A 31 4.62 22.08 -12.99
C ASN A 31 3.21 21.52 -12.64
N PHE A 32 3.12 20.19 -12.55
CA PHE A 32 2.11 19.39 -11.85
C PHE A 32 2.83 18.66 -10.72
N GLN A 33 3.43 19.41 -9.80
CA GLN A 33 4.53 18.95 -8.95
C GLN A 33 4.05 18.08 -7.78
N GLY A 34 4.48 16.82 -7.75
CA GLY A 34 4.37 15.96 -6.58
C GLY A 34 4.43 14.47 -6.92
N TYR A 35 4.53 13.66 -5.88
CA TYR A 35 4.15 12.25 -5.90
C TYR A 35 2.83 12.13 -5.13
N PHE A 36 1.99 11.15 -5.49
CA PHE A 36 0.81 10.84 -4.68
C PHE A 36 1.28 10.33 -3.31
N SER A 37 1.18 11.20 -2.31
CA SER A 37 1.81 11.02 -1.00
C SER A 37 0.94 10.18 -0.07
N ASN A 38 1.48 9.84 1.11
CA ASN A 38 0.65 9.21 2.14
C ASN A 38 -0.45 10.17 2.64
N GLU A 39 -0.21 11.48 2.65
CA GLU A 39 -1.25 12.45 3.03
C GLU A 39 -2.41 12.46 2.03
N ASP A 40 -2.12 12.31 0.73
CA ASP A 40 -3.14 12.20 -0.31
C ASP A 40 -3.93 10.90 -0.18
N VAL A 41 -3.26 9.80 0.20
CA VAL A 41 -3.91 8.53 0.53
C VAL A 41 -4.87 8.68 1.71
N LEU A 42 -4.45 9.33 2.80
CA LEU A 42 -5.29 9.54 3.98
C LEU A 42 -6.49 10.40 3.63
N ARG A 43 -6.28 11.51 2.88
CA ARG A 43 -7.36 12.38 2.41
C ARG A 43 -8.38 11.62 1.56
N HIS A 44 -7.90 10.80 0.63
CA HIS A 44 -8.76 9.97 -0.22
C HIS A 44 -9.54 8.94 0.58
N ALA A 45 -8.92 8.32 1.59
CA ALA A 45 -9.62 7.41 2.50
C ALA A 45 -10.68 8.13 3.35
N CYS A 46 -10.42 9.35 3.83
CA CYS A 46 -11.44 10.14 4.52
C CYS A 46 -12.62 10.47 3.62
N GLN A 47 -12.36 10.93 2.39
CA GLN A 47 -13.44 11.20 1.42
C GLN A 47 -14.30 9.96 1.15
N ALA A 48 -13.68 8.78 1.11
CA ALA A 48 -14.37 7.51 0.99
C ALA A 48 -15.29 7.22 2.18
N MET A 49 -14.75 7.36 3.40
CA MET A 49 -15.47 7.14 4.64
C MET A 49 -16.64 8.10 4.79
N ASP A 50 -16.44 9.40 4.52
CA ASP A 50 -17.49 10.42 4.53
C ASP A 50 -18.63 10.06 3.56
N LEU A 51 -18.30 9.59 2.35
CA LEU A 51 -19.32 9.19 1.38
C LEU A 51 -20.11 7.97 1.87
N LEU A 52 -19.42 6.96 2.41
CA LEU A 52 -20.04 5.74 2.92
C LEU A 52 -20.94 6.02 4.13
N GLU A 53 -20.51 6.88 5.03
CA GLU A 53 -21.27 7.24 6.24
C GLU A 53 -22.53 8.05 5.88
N ASN A 54 -22.45 8.91 4.85
CA ASN A 54 -23.60 9.70 4.40
C ASN A 54 -24.64 8.88 3.64
N TRP A 55 -24.21 8.00 2.73
CA TRP A 55 -25.11 7.33 1.79
C TRP A 55 -25.45 5.88 2.18
N TYR A 56 -24.61 5.23 2.97
CA TYR A 56 -24.75 3.83 3.37
C TYR A 56 -24.54 3.63 4.89
N PRO A 57 -25.19 4.41 5.78
CA PRO A 57 -24.90 4.40 7.22
C PRO A 57 -25.26 3.10 7.94
N THR A 58 -26.19 2.32 7.37
CA THR A 58 -26.65 1.05 7.98
C THR A 58 -25.77 -0.13 7.64
N GLU A 59 -24.82 0.03 6.74
CA GLU A 59 -23.94 -1.03 6.26
C GLU A 59 -22.63 -1.06 7.02
N THR A 60 -22.06 -2.25 7.14
CA THR A 60 -20.72 -2.42 7.71
C THR A 60 -19.70 -2.38 6.57
N HIS A 61 -18.86 -1.35 6.58
CA HIS A 61 -17.87 -1.13 5.54
C HIS A 61 -16.49 -1.62 5.96
N VAL A 62 -15.79 -2.27 5.03
CA VAL A 62 -14.38 -2.68 5.20
C VAL A 62 -13.58 -2.12 4.04
N LEU A 63 -12.58 -1.30 4.34
CA LEU A 63 -11.70 -0.73 3.33
C LEU A 63 -10.53 -1.69 3.06
N VAL A 64 -10.44 -2.15 1.82
CA VAL A 64 -9.41 -3.11 1.39
C VAL A 64 -8.33 -2.39 0.58
N PHE A 65 -7.09 -2.49 1.04
CA PHE A 65 -5.93 -1.91 0.37
C PHE A 65 -4.96 -3.00 -0.05
N ASN A 66 -4.17 -2.76 -1.09
CA ASN A 66 -3.01 -3.61 -1.34
C ASN A 66 -1.91 -3.30 -0.32
N ASN A 67 -0.94 -4.20 -0.20
CA ASN A 67 0.19 -4.03 0.71
C ASN A 67 1.34 -3.22 0.06
N ALA A 68 1.00 -2.04 -0.48
CA ALA A 68 2.00 -1.09 -0.97
C ALA A 68 2.61 -0.29 0.20
N PRO A 69 3.92 0.03 0.15
CA PRO A 69 4.60 0.76 1.21
C PRO A 69 3.96 2.11 1.59
N THR A 70 3.32 2.79 0.63
CA THR A 70 2.66 4.08 0.87
C THR A 70 1.49 3.98 1.85
N TYR A 71 0.76 2.86 1.86
CA TYR A 71 -0.34 2.63 2.79
C TYR A 71 0.15 2.24 4.19
N LEU A 72 1.35 1.65 4.26
CA LEU A 72 1.99 1.21 5.51
C LEU A 72 2.88 2.29 6.14
N LYS A 73 2.71 3.57 5.79
CA LYS A 73 3.46 4.65 6.43
C LYS A 73 3.05 4.70 7.90
N GLN A 74 4.03 4.55 8.78
CA GLN A 74 3.88 4.75 10.22
C GLN A 74 4.08 6.24 10.55
N ALA A 75 3.68 6.66 11.75
CA ALA A 75 3.93 8.01 12.24
C ALA A 75 5.43 8.35 12.19
N ASP A 76 5.79 9.62 11.97
CA ASP A 76 7.19 10.00 11.79
C ASP A 76 8.04 9.76 13.06
N ASN A 77 7.39 9.74 14.22
CA ASN A 77 7.97 9.39 15.53
C ASN A 77 7.86 7.90 15.91
N ALA A 78 7.31 7.04 15.02
CA ALA A 78 7.19 5.62 15.28
C ALA A 78 8.56 4.95 15.40
N LEU A 79 8.65 3.98 16.32
CA LEU A 79 9.83 3.15 16.49
C LEU A 79 10.08 2.31 15.24
N SER A 80 11.31 2.32 14.74
CA SER A 80 11.68 1.54 13.56
C SER A 80 13.06 0.95 13.72
N ALA A 81 13.13 -0.38 13.85
CA ALA A 81 14.40 -1.10 13.94
C ALA A 81 15.32 -0.78 12.74
N ARG A 82 14.76 -0.47 11.57
CA ARG A 82 15.51 -0.08 10.36
C ARG A 82 16.25 1.25 10.49
N LYS A 83 15.78 2.14 11.36
CA LYS A 83 16.38 3.46 11.60
C LYS A 83 17.31 3.44 12.83
N MET A 84 17.44 2.30 13.52
CA MET A 84 18.30 2.15 14.68
C MET A 84 19.73 1.77 14.27
N SER A 85 20.71 2.46 14.84
CA SER A 85 22.13 2.13 14.69
C SER A 85 22.61 1.29 15.87
N LYS A 86 23.57 0.39 15.63
CA LYS A 86 24.18 -0.45 16.69
C LYS A 86 25.00 0.37 17.70
N TYR A 87 25.50 1.54 17.29
CA TYR A 87 26.34 2.43 18.10
C TYR A 87 25.87 3.87 17.90
N PRO A 88 26.15 4.78 18.85
CA PRO A 88 25.92 6.21 18.66
C PRO A 88 26.54 6.68 17.34
N THR A 89 25.69 7.05 16.39
CA THR A 89 26.11 7.55 15.10
C THR A 89 26.26 9.06 15.16
N LYS A 90 27.21 9.62 14.40
CA LYS A 90 27.31 11.07 14.25
C LYS A 90 25.96 11.64 13.80
N PRO A 91 25.54 12.83 14.28
CA PRO A 91 24.33 13.48 13.82
C PRO A 91 24.26 13.51 12.28
N GLY A 92 23.13 13.09 11.71
CA GLY A 92 22.91 13.07 10.26
C GLY A 92 23.58 11.93 9.48
N ARG A 93 24.25 10.95 10.12
CA ARG A 93 24.84 9.78 9.43
C ARG A 93 24.51 8.45 10.13
N PRO A 94 23.25 7.99 10.11
CA PRO A 94 22.89 6.70 10.66
C PRO A 94 23.56 5.57 9.86
N PHE A 95 24.26 4.67 10.54
CA PHE A 95 24.79 3.44 9.93
C PHE A 95 23.66 2.41 9.86
N VAL A 96 23.03 2.32 8.68
CA VAL A 96 21.93 1.40 8.41
C VAL A 96 22.45 0.22 7.58
N GLY A 97 22.67 -0.93 8.21
CA GLY A 97 23.17 -2.10 7.52
C GLY A 97 23.33 -3.32 8.41
N VAL A 98 22.57 -4.36 8.12
CA VAL A 98 22.65 -5.65 8.82
C VAL A 98 23.65 -6.56 8.12
N GLN A 99 24.93 -6.23 8.29
CA GLN A 99 26.01 -7.13 7.94
C GLN A 99 26.46 -7.88 9.20
N ARG A 100 26.51 -9.21 9.14
CA ARG A 100 27.12 -10.02 10.19
C ARG A 100 28.55 -10.36 9.82
N ASN A 101 29.40 -10.51 10.82
CA ASN A 101 30.73 -11.06 10.62
C ASN A 101 30.56 -12.54 10.22
N VAL A 102 31.28 -12.98 9.21
CA VAL A 102 31.33 -14.40 8.86
C VAL A 102 32.18 -15.10 9.90
N VAL A 103 31.67 -16.20 10.44
CA VAL A 103 32.36 -17.02 11.43
C VAL A 103 32.62 -18.42 10.85
N ASP A 104 33.73 -19.03 11.26
CA ASP A 104 34.03 -20.42 10.93
C ASP A 104 33.26 -21.43 11.80
N LYS A 105 33.52 -22.72 11.60
CA LYS A 105 32.86 -23.81 12.37
C LYS A 105 33.15 -23.77 13.88
N SER A 106 34.21 -23.08 14.30
CA SER A 106 34.58 -22.85 15.69
C SER A 106 34.05 -21.53 16.26
N GLY A 107 33.32 -20.74 15.47
CA GLY A 107 32.77 -19.45 15.87
C GLY A 107 33.76 -18.28 15.79
N GLN A 108 34.93 -18.46 15.18
CA GLN A 108 35.92 -17.39 15.04
C GLN A 108 35.68 -16.54 13.77
N PRO A 109 35.99 -15.23 13.80
CA PRO A 109 35.80 -14.37 12.63
C PRO A 109 36.70 -14.77 11.46
N VAL A 110 36.12 -14.88 10.27
CA VAL A 110 36.86 -15.09 9.02
C VAL A 110 37.37 -13.73 8.53
N TYR A 111 38.65 -13.66 8.14
CA TYR A 111 39.27 -12.44 7.64
C TYR A 111 39.49 -12.49 6.13
N ARG A 112 39.39 -11.34 5.47
CA ARG A 112 39.79 -11.16 4.07
C ARG A 112 41.32 -11.06 3.97
N THR A 113 41.84 -11.20 2.74
CA THR A 113 43.27 -11.04 2.43
C THR A 113 43.87 -9.69 2.86
N ASN A 114 43.05 -8.67 3.03
CA ASN A 114 43.45 -7.34 3.51
C ASN A 114 43.36 -7.18 5.04
N GLY A 115 43.20 -8.27 5.81
CA GLY A 115 43.10 -8.27 7.26
C GLY A 115 41.79 -7.73 7.84
N LYS A 116 40.81 -7.34 7.00
CA LYS A 116 39.48 -6.93 7.47
C LYS A 116 38.57 -8.13 7.68
N VAL A 117 37.80 -8.13 8.76
CA VAL A 117 36.78 -9.16 9.02
C VAL A 117 35.79 -9.24 7.85
N MET A 118 35.59 -10.45 7.35
CA MET A 118 34.64 -10.73 6.29
C MET A 118 33.22 -10.53 6.82
N LYS A 119 32.43 -9.79 6.05
CA LYS A 119 31.04 -9.49 6.38
C LYS A 119 30.13 -10.00 5.28
N GLU A 120 28.99 -10.55 5.67
CA GLU A 120 27.93 -10.98 4.76
C GLU A 120 26.59 -10.36 5.16
N LYS A 121 25.66 -10.31 4.22
CA LYS A 121 24.28 -9.91 4.53
C LYS A 121 23.63 -11.01 5.37
N CYS A 122 22.87 -10.63 6.38
CA CYS A 122 22.06 -11.62 7.12
C CYS A 122 21.15 -12.40 6.15
N PRO A 123 21.08 -13.73 6.27
CA PRO A 123 20.10 -14.54 5.56
C PRO A 123 18.67 -14.03 5.82
N LYS A 124 17.78 -14.14 4.84
CA LYS A 124 16.39 -13.68 4.98
C LYS A 124 15.58 -14.57 5.92
N ASP A 125 15.89 -15.85 5.97
CA ASP A 125 15.06 -16.88 6.63
C ASP A 125 15.49 -17.17 8.08
N THR A 126 16.52 -16.48 8.59
CA THR A 126 17.01 -16.68 9.96
C THR A 126 16.47 -15.59 10.89
N LEU A 127 15.61 -15.97 11.84
CA LEU A 127 15.00 -15.06 12.82
C LEU A 127 16.00 -14.51 13.84
N HIS A 128 17.02 -15.29 14.21
CA HIS A 128 18.01 -14.93 15.23
C HIS A 128 19.43 -14.77 14.65
N CYS A 129 19.58 -14.07 13.51
CA CYS A 129 20.89 -13.87 12.90
C CYS A 129 21.72 -12.74 13.55
N CYS A 130 21.05 -11.73 14.11
CA CYS A 130 21.67 -10.56 14.72
C CYS A 130 20.63 -9.78 15.55
N LEU A 131 21.11 -8.90 16.43
CA LEU A 131 20.25 -8.02 17.24
C LEU A 131 19.24 -7.22 16.41
N HIS A 132 19.65 -6.67 15.26
CA HIS A 132 18.72 -5.91 14.40
C HIS A 132 17.60 -6.79 13.86
N ARG A 133 17.86 -8.05 13.50
CA ARG A 133 16.80 -8.95 13.02
C ARG A 133 15.86 -9.35 14.15
N MET A 134 16.41 -9.62 15.33
CA MET A 134 15.61 -9.89 16.53
C MET A 134 14.69 -8.70 16.82
N LEU A 135 15.25 -7.49 16.97
CA LEU A 135 14.47 -6.26 17.18
C LEU A 135 13.45 -6.00 16.07
N TYR A 136 13.80 -6.22 14.79
CA TYR A 136 12.86 -6.04 13.68
C TYR A 136 11.62 -6.95 13.79
N ASN A 137 11.77 -8.11 14.42
CA ASN A 137 10.70 -9.09 14.60
C ASN A 137 10.02 -8.96 15.97
N GLU A 138 10.49 -8.10 16.86
CA GLU A 138 9.80 -7.84 18.13
C GLU A 138 8.45 -7.15 17.84
N PRO A 139 7.38 -7.47 18.60
CA PRO A 139 6.04 -6.97 18.33
C PRO A 139 5.94 -5.44 18.32
N ASP A 140 6.70 -4.77 19.18
CA ASP A 140 6.78 -3.31 19.29
C ASP A 140 7.34 -2.61 18.04
N PHE A 141 8.03 -3.33 17.15
CA PHE A 141 8.47 -2.82 15.84
C PHE A 141 7.68 -3.41 14.66
N ALA A 142 7.25 -4.66 14.77
CA ALA A 142 6.61 -5.39 13.67
C ALA A 142 5.11 -5.07 13.54
N GLU A 143 4.43 -4.83 14.67
CA GLU A 143 2.97 -4.66 14.72
C GLU A 143 2.56 -3.18 14.86
N VAL A 144 3.48 -2.25 14.58
CA VAL A 144 3.19 -0.82 14.61
C VAL A 144 2.23 -0.47 13.48
N GLU A 145 1.08 0.05 13.89
CA GLU A 145 -0.02 0.44 13.00
C GLU A 145 0.37 1.56 12.04
N SER A 146 -0.14 1.48 10.83
CA SER A 146 -0.02 2.55 9.86
C SER A 146 -0.90 3.75 10.21
N LEU A 147 -0.52 4.93 9.74
CA LEU A 147 -1.35 6.14 9.84
C LEU A 147 -2.73 5.92 9.21
N LEU A 148 -2.81 5.11 8.16
CA LEU A 148 -4.06 4.77 7.50
C LEU A 148 -4.99 3.97 8.41
N GLU A 149 -4.47 2.93 9.07
CA GLU A 149 -5.25 2.13 10.02
C GLU A 149 -5.76 2.98 11.19
N VAL A 150 -4.90 3.82 11.76
CA VAL A 150 -5.27 4.73 12.85
C VAL A 150 -6.35 5.71 12.41
N THR A 151 -6.21 6.29 11.22
CA THR A 151 -7.16 7.28 10.67
C THR A 151 -8.52 6.64 10.39
N CYS A 152 -8.55 5.48 9.74
CA CYS A 152 -9.79 4.78 9.46
C CYS A 152 -10.48 4.27 10.73
N ARG A 153 -9.72 3.76 11.70
CA ARG A 153 -10.29 3.32 12.98
C ARG A 153 -10.91 4.48 13.76
N ALA A 154 -10.29 5.66 13.73
CA ALA A 154 -10.85 6.84 14.39
C ALA A 154 -12.22 7.23 13.84
N GLN A 155 -12.54 6.88 12.60
CA GLN A 155 -13.86 7.03 11.97
C GLN A 155 -14.72 5.75 12.02
N GLY A 156 -14.29 4.70 12.73
CA GLY A 156 -15.05 3.46 12.87
C GLY A 156 -14.92 2.46 11.71
N PHE A 157 -14.02 2.69 10.76
CA PHE A 157 -13.81 1.80 9.62
C PHE A 157 -12.69 0.78 9.87
N GLN A 158 -12.92 -0.46 9.43
CA GLN A 158 -11.90 -1.50 9.43
C GLN A 158 -11.06 -1.45 8.14
N VAL A 159 -9.75 -1.55 8.29
CA VAL A 159 -8.79 -1.66 7.16
C VAL A 159 -8.28 -3.09 7.04
N VAL A 160 -8.23 -3.61 5.81
CA VAL A 160 -7.63 -4.91 5.49
C VAL A 160 -6.58 -4.73 4.40
N PHE A 161 -5.35 -5.18 4.66
CA PHE A 161 -4.31 -5.24 3.64
C PHE A 161 -4.28 -6.60 2.96
N LEU A 162 -4.31 -6.62 1.64
CA LEU A 162 -4.14 -7.85 0.87
C LEU A 162 -2.70 -8.36 0.95
N PRO A 163 -2.49 -9.69 0.94
CA PRO A 163 -1.16 -10.30 0.95
C PRO A 163 -0.19 -9.70 -0.08
N LYS A 164 1.09 -9.60 0.28
CA LYS A 164 2.13 -9.11 -0.64
C LYS A 164 2.27 -10.05 -1.82
N PHE A 165 2.38 -9.47 -3.02
CA PHE A 165 2.57 -10.20 -4.28
C PHE A 165 1.37 -11.04 -4.76
N HIS A 166 0.19 -10.87 -4.16
CA HIS A 166 -1.04 -11.52 -4.58
C HIS A 166 -2.00 -10.53 -5.28
N CYS A 167 -1.61 -10.06 -6.47
CA CYS A 167 -2.39 -9.06 -7.21
C CYS A 167 -3.72 -9.61 -7.75
N GLU A 168 -3.84 -10.93 -7.88
CA GLU A 168 -5.05 -11.66 -8.25
C GLU A 168 -6.18 -11.50 -7.24
N LEU A 169 -5.84 -11.29 -5.96
CA LEU A 169 -6.80 -11.04 -4.88
C LEU A 169 -7.33 -9.59 -4.91
N ASN A 170 -6.61 -8.69 -5.59
CA ASN A 170 -6.99 -7.29 -5.69
C ASN A 170 -7.85 -7.05 -6.92
N PHE A 171 -9.15 -7.32 -6.83
CA PHE A 171 -10.05 -7.29 -7.99
C PHE A 171 -10.11 -5.93 -8.71
N ILE A 172 -9.84 -4.81 -8.03
CA ILE A 172 -9.73 -3.48 -8.69
C ILE A 172 -8.69 -3.51 -9.82
N LYS A 173 -7.66 -4.38 -9.74
CA LYS A 173 -6.66 -4.54 -10.82
C LYS A 173 -7.29 -5.11 -12.09
N GLN A 174 -8.30 -5.97 -11.97
CA GLN A 174 -9.06 -6.47 -13.11
C GLN A 174 -9.92 -5.35 -13.71
N CYS A 175 -10.55 -4.52 -12.87
CA CYS A 175 -11.32 -3.35 -13.31
C CYS A 175 -10.44 -2.33 -14.04
N TRP A 176 -9.25 -2.03 -13.50
CA TRP A 176 -8.24 -1.22 -14.19
C TRP A 176 -7.78 -1.86 -15.51
N GLY A 177 -7.67 -3.19 -15.56
CA GLY A 177 -7.34 -3.92 -16.79
C GLY A 177 -8.42 -3.73 -17.86
N HIS A 178 -9.69 -3.90 -17.49
CA HIS A 178 -10.82 -3.67 -18.38
C HIS A 178 -10.87 -2.23 -18.88
N ALA A 179 -10.82 -1.25 -17.97
CA ALA A 179 -10.82 0.16 -18.32
C ALA A 179 -9.66 0.52 -19.27
N LYS A 180 -8.45 0.01 -19.04
CA LYS A 180 -7.32 0.21 -19.95
C LYS A 180 -7.55 -0.41 -21.33
N CYS A 181 -8.20 -1.57 -21.41
CA CYS A 181 -8.56 -2.19 -22.68
C CYS A 181 -9.56 -1.33 -23.45
N THR A 182 -10.60 -0.81 -22.79
CA THR A 182 -11.55 0.14 -23.37
C THR A 182 -10.86 1.42 -23.82
N TYR A 183 -10.01 1.99 -22.95
CA TYR A 183 -9.31 3.23 -23.23
C TYR A 183 -8.47 3.16 -24.51
N ARG A 184 -7.83 2.02 -24.77
CA ARG A 184 -7.01 1.78 -25.97
C ARG A 184 -7.81 1.77 -27.29
N GLN A 185 -9.14 1.69 -27.21
CA GLN A 185 -10.02 1.74 -28.38
C GLN A 185 -10.40 3.18 -28.75
N PHE A 186 -10.20 4.16 -27.86
CA PHE A 186 -10.44 5.56 -28.16
C PHE A 186 -9.41 6.12 -29.16
N PRO A 187 -9.79 7.12 -29.97
CA PRO A 187 -8.85 7.77 -30.87
C PRO A 187 -7.68 8.39 -30.09
N PRO A 188 -6.44 8.33 -30.63
CA PRO A 188 -5.31 8.99 -30.02
C PRO A 188 -5.54 10.50 -30.01
N SER A 189 -5.28 11.13 -28.86
CA SER A 189 -5.33 12.58 -28.72
C SER A 189 -4.13 13.06 -27.91
N ASN A 190 -3.70 14.30 -28.20
CA ASN A 190 -2.70 15.02 -27.41
C ASN A 190 -3.36 16.08 -26.51
N SER A 191 -4.68 16.27 -26.62
CA SER A 191 -5.45 17.19 -25.78
C SER A 191 -5.71 16.55 -24.42
N GLU A 192 -5.32 17.22 -23.36
CA GLU A 192 -5.55 16.76 -21.99
C GLU A 192 -7.04 16.53 -21.71
N ALA A 193 -7.91 17.42 -22.20
CA ALA A 193 -9.35 17.29 -22.04
C ALA A 193 -9.92 16.03 -22.73
N ASP A 194 -9.36 15.64 -23.87
CA ASP A 194 -9.76 14.40 -24.54
C ASP A 194 -9.27 13.18 -23.76
N LEU A 195 -8.01 13.22 -23.28
CA LEU A 195 -7.44 12.14 -22.48
C LEU A 195 -8.25 11.93 -21.19
N GLU A 196 -8.62 13.02 -20.51
CA GLU A 196 -9.43 12.97 -19.29
C GLU A 196 -10.83 12.39 -19.55
N ARG A 197 -11.54 12.90 -20.57
CA ARG A 197 -12.85 12.38 -20.97
C ARG A 197 -12.80 10.90 -21.34
N ASN A 198 -11.77 10.50 -22.09
CA ASN A 198 -11.59 9.11 -22.50
C ASN A 198 -11.28 8.21 -21.30
N VAL A 199 -10.52 8.69 -20.31
CA VAL A 199 -10.25 7.94 -19.06
C VAL A 199 -11.55 7.74 -18.28
N ILE A 200 -12.36 8.78 -18.10
CA ILE A 200 -13.64 8.69 -17.37
C ILE A 200 -14.58 7.72 -18.11
N ALA A 201 -14.77 7.91 -19.41
CA ALA A 201 -15.62 7.02 -20.22
C ALA A 201 -15.14 5.55 -20.18
N ALA A 202 -13.83 5.31 -20.16
CA ALA A 202 -13.27 3.97 -20.02
C ALA A 202 -13.57 3.32 -18.67
N LEU A 203 -13.64 4.11 -17.60
CA LEU A 203 -13.95 3.63 -16.25
C LEU A 203 -15.42 3.31 -16.09
N ASP A 204 -16.28 4.18 -16.60
CA ASP A 204 -17.73 3.99 -16.60
C ASP A 204 -18.16 2.77 -17.44
N ALA A 205 -17.36 2.39 -18.44
CA ALA A 205 -17.60 1.22 -19.26
C ALA A 205 -17.37 -0.12 -18.54
N VAL A 206 -16.75 -0.15 -17.35
CA VAL A 206 -16.49 -1.40 -16.62
C VAL A 206 -17.81 -1.99 -16.12
N PRO A 207 -18.24 -3.18 -16.58
CA PRO A 207 -19.55 -3.70 -16.22
C PRO A 207 -19.65 -4.14 -14.76
N LEU A 208 -20.71 -3.71 -14.07
CA LEU A 208 -20.96 -4.09 -12.66
C LEU A 208 -21.04 -5.61 -12.46
N CYS A 209 -21.57 -6.36 -13.42
CA CYS A 209 -21.59 -7.82 -13.37
C CYS A 209 -20.18 -8.45 -13.29
N THR A 210 -19.18 -7.80 -13.88
CA THR A 210 -17.77 -8.24 -13.79
C THR A 210 -17.24 -8.00 -12.39
N MET A 211 -17.58 -6.86 -11.79
CA MET A 211 -17.16 -6.49 -10.43
C MET A 211 -17.75 -7.45 -9.41
N ARG A 212 -19.06 -7.73 -9.45
CA ARG A 212 -19.73 -8.69 -8.55
C ARG A 212 -19.15 -10.09 -8.59
N ARG A 213 -18.74 -10.56 -9.76
CA ARG A 213 -18.16 -11.91 -9.93
C ARG A 213 -16.74 -12.03 -9.38
N LYS A 214 -16.00 -10.93 -9.28
CA LYS A 214 -14.56 -10.91 -8.97
C LYS A 214 -14.24 -10.24 -7.65
N GLY A 215 -15.16 -9.44 -7.12
CA GLY A 215 -15.05 -8.78 -5.84
C GLY A 215 -15.01 -9.77 -4.69
N LEU A 216 -14.21 -9.45 -3.68
CA LEU A 216 -14.21 -10.14 -2.40
C LEU A 216 -15.09 -9.34 -1.45
N ASP A 217 -15.95 -10.02 -0.70
CA ASP A 217 -16.57 -9.41 0.48
C ASP A 217 -15.54 -9.24 1.61
N GLY A 218 -15.91 -8.48 2.65
CA GLY A 218 -15.01 -8.21 3.78
C GLY A 218 -14.52 -9.48 4.50
N LYS A 219 -15.36 -10.51 4.62
CA LYS A 219 -14.98 -11.79 5.26
C LYS A 219 -14.00 -12.58 4.40
N GLN A 220 -14.22 -12.60 3.09
CA GLN A 220 -13.34 -13.23 2.11
C GLN A 220 -11.98 -12.53 2.05
N ALA A 221 -11.94 -11.20 2.08
CA ALA A 221 -10.70 -10.42 2.12
C ALA A 221 -9.90 -10.71 3.40
N MET A 222 -10.56 -10.74 4.56
CA MET A 222 -9.93 -11.11 5.83
C MET A 222 -9.39 -12.55 5.83
N TRP A 223 -10.15 -13.50 5.28
CA TRP A 223 -9.72 -14.90 5.17
C TRP A 223 -8.50 -15.03 4.25
N ALA A 224 -8.51 -14.34 3.10
CA ALA A 224 -7.40 -14.37 2.16
C ALA A 224 -6.11 -13.81 2.79
N ASN A 225 -6.22 -12.73 3.58
CA ASN A 225 -5.09 -12.18 4.33
C ASN A 225 -4.49 -13.17 5.35
N LYS A 226 -5.31 -14.02 5.97
CA LYS A 226 -4.81 -15.04 6.91
C LYS A 226 -4.20 -16.26 6.21
N ARG A 227 -4.55 -16.50 4.94
CA ARG A 227 -4.15 -17.70 4.21
C ARG A 227 -2.79 -17.58 3.52
N TYR A 228 -2.47 -16.40 3.00
CA TYR A 228 -1.30 -16.13 2.18
C TYR A 228 -0.37 -15.15 2.87
#